data_AF-A0A1A3R1N0-F1
#
_entry.id   AF-A0A1A3R1N0-F1
#
_cell.length_a   1.000
_cell.length_b   1.000
_cell.length_c   1.000
_cell.angle_alpha   90.00
_cell.angle_beta   90.00
_cell.angle_gamma   90.00
#
_symmetry.space_group_name_H-M   'P 1'
#
loop_
_entity.id
_entity.type
_entity.pdbx_description
1 polymer ?
#
loop_
_entity_poly.entity_id
_entity_poly.type
_entity_poly.pdbx_seq_one_letter_code
_entity_poly.pdbx_strand_id
1 'polypeptide(L)' 'MDDAYLQTLKDKGITWPSTADQTMVQIGHAVCTDWSHGFTFEQTFADAKQGLPQLQDTSLAKIMGAATGVYCPQYSSKFD' A
#
# COMPACT_ATOMS: atom_id res chain seq x y z
N MET A 1 12.31 -1.67 -2.77
CA MET A 1 13.05 -1.88 -1.51
C MET A 1 12.17 -1.42 -0.37
N ASP A 2 12.09 -2.18 0.72
CA ASP A 2 11.13 -1.92 1.81
C ASP A 2 11.36 -0.55 2.48
N ASP A 3 12.62 -0.16 2.69
CA ASP A 3 12.97 1.14 3.27
C ASP A 3 12.48 2.32 2.42
N ALA A 4 12.59 2.21 1.08
CA ALA A 4 12.12 3.27 0.18
C ALA A 4 10.60 3.42 0.22
N TYR A 5 9.88 2.30 0.37
CA TYR A 5 8.44 2.30 0.55
C TYR A 5 8.04 2.92 1.89
N LEU A 6 8.64 2.48 3.00
CA LEU A 6 8.37 3.05 4.33
C LEU A 6 8.70 4.55 4.39
N GLN A 7 9.80 4.98 3.76
CA GLN A 7 10.13 6.40 3.67
C GLN A 7 9.07 7.17 2.87
N THR A 8 8.64 6.64 1.73
CA THR A 8 7.57 7.24 0.91
C THR A 8 6.26 7.42 1.69
N LEU A 9 5.91 6.46 2.56
CA LEU A 9 4.71 6.59 3.40
C LEU A 9 4.85 7.73 4.43
N LYS A 10 6.02 7.84 5.07
CA LYS A 10 6.32 8.95 6.01
C LYS A 10 6.25 10.30 5.32
N ASP A 11 6.83 10.42 4.13
CA ASP A 11 6.80 11.65 3.32
C ASP A 11 5.37 12.04 2.91
N LYS A 12 4.45 11.06 2.78
CA LYS A 12 3.02 11.27 2.51
C LYS A 12 2.18 11.56 3.76
N GLY A 13 2.83 11.70 4.93
CA GLY A 13 2.21 12.00 6.21
C GLY A 13 1.49 10.83 6.87
N ILE A 14 1.75 9.60 6.41
CA ILE A 14 1.16 8.40 7.01
C ILE A 14 1.98 8.05 8.25
N THR A 15 1.30 7.83 9.37
CA THR A 15 1.93 7.45 10.64
C THR A 15 1.37 6.13 11.14
N TRP A 16 2.22 5.32 11.74
CA TRP A 16 1.89 4.04 12.36
C TRP A 16 2.86 3.80 13.53
N PRO A 17 2.56 2.88 14.46
CA PRO A 17 3.48 2.51 15.53
C PRO A 17 4.79 1.94 14.95
N SER A 18 5.95 2.27 15.51
CA SER A 18 7.25 1.74 15.02
C SER A 18 7.34 0.21 15.03
N THR A 19 6.53 -0.46 15.85
CA THR A 19 6.42 -1.93 15.88
C THR A 19 5.64 -2.52 14.70
N ALA A 20 5.04 -1.68 13.84
CA ALA A 20 4.20 -2.11 12.73
C ALA A 20 4.87 -1.96 11.35
N ASP A 21 6.17 -1.64 11.27
CA ASP A 21 6.91 -1.56 10.01
C ASP A 21 6.74 -2.83 9.16
N GLN A 22 6.87 -4.00 9.76
CA GLN A 22 6.68 -5.28 9.06
C GLN A 22 5.26 -5.43 8.50
N THR A 23 4.23 -5.01 9.24
CA THR A 23 2.85 -5.01 8.77
C THR A 23 2.67 -4.08 7.58
N MET A 24 3.24 -2.88 7.63
CA MET A 24 3.16 -1.91 6.53
C MET A 24 3.83 -2.47 5.27
N VAL A 25 4.99 -3.12 5.42
CA VAL A 25 5.70 -3.80 4.32
C VAL A 25 4.86 -4.94 3.74
N GLN A 26 4.30 -5.81 4.58
CA GLN A 26 3.45 -6.92 4.14
C GLN A 26 2.24 -6.43 3.32
N ILE A 27 1.57 -5.36 3.77
CA ILE A 27 0.47 -4.74 3.03
C ILE A 27 0.95 -4.17 1.69
N GLY A 28 2.12 -3.52 1.66
CA GLY A 28 2.67 -3.00 0.42
C GLY A 28 2.98 -4.09 -0.61
N HIS A 29 3.50 -5.25 -0.19
CA HIS A 29 3.70 -6.40 -1.06
C HIS A 29 2.39 -7.08 -1.48
N ALA A 30 1.39 -7.10 -0.59
CA ALA A 30 0.06 -7.62 -0.91
C ALA A 30 -0.60 -6.84 -2.06
N VAL A 31 -0.48 -5.51 -2.08
CA VAL A 31 -0.99 -4.67 -3.19
C VAL A 31 -0.47 -5.14 -4.55
N CYS A 32 0.83 -5.41 -4.66
CA CYS A 32 1.41 -5.89 -5.92
C CYS A 32 1.02 -7.34 -6.25
N THR A 33 0.78 -8.16 -5.23
CA THR A 33 0.25 -9.53 -5.40
C THR A 33 -1.15 -9.48 -5.98
N ASP A 34 -2.02 -8.62 -5.46
CA ASP A 34 -3.39 -8.43 -5.94
C ASP A 34 -3.40 -7.95 -7.40
N TRP A 35 -2.54 -6.98 -7.75
CA TRP A 35 -2.39 -6.55 -9.13
C TRP A 35 -1.97 -7.68 -10.07
N SER A 36 -1.04 -8.53 -9.64
CA SER A 36 -0.60 -9.68 -10.43
C SER A 36 -1.69 -10.74 -10.61
N HIS A 37 -2.62 -10.83 -9.67
CA HIS A 37 -3.80 -11.69 -9.73
C HIS A 37 -4.98 -11.05 -10.48
N GLY A 38 -4.81 -9.84 -11.02
CA GLY A 38 -5.83 -9.16 -11.81
C GLY A 38 -6.93 -8.49 -10.98
N PHE A 39 -6.71 -8.27 -9.67
CA PHE A 39 -7.70 -7.63 -8.82
C PHE A 39 -7.98 -6.19 -9.27
N THR A 40 -9.20 -5.72 -9.04
CA THR A 40 -9.59 -4.32 -9.25
C THR A 40 -9.07 -3.44 -8.12
N PHE A 41 -9.07 -2.12 -8.34
CA PHE A 41 -8.71 -1.18 -7.28
C PHE A 41 -9.55 -1.37 -6.02
N GLU A 42 -10.86 -1.55 -6.19
CA GLU A 42 -11.80 -1.71 -5.08
C GLU A 42 -11.54 -2.99 -4.27
N GLN A 43 -11.16 -4.09 -4.93
CA GLN A 43 -10.81 -5.34 -4.25
C GLN A 43 -9.54 -5.17 -3.41
N THR A 44 -8.46 -4.67 -4.01
CA THR A 44 -7.20 -4.41 -3.30
C THR A 44 -7.38 -3.39 -2.17
N PHE A 45 -8.23 -2.38 -2.38
CA PHE A 45 -8.55 -1.40 -1.34
C PHE A 45 -9.28 -2.05 -0.15
N ALA A 46 -10.25 -2.94 -0.41
CA ALA A 46 -10.95 -3.67 0.64
C ALA A 46 -9.99 -4.56 1.44
N ASP A 47 -9.08 -5.26 0.77
CA ASP A 47 -8.07 -6.12 1.40
C ASP A 47 -7.09 -5.30 2.27
N ALA A 48 -6.62 -4.16 1.75
CA ALA A 48 -5.78 -3.22 2.52
C ALA A 48 -6.52 -2.67 3.75
N LYS A 49 -7.82 -2.38 3.63
CA LYS A 49 -8.66 -1.91 4.74
C LYS A 49 -8.86 -2.98 5.81
N GLN A 50 -8.97 -4.24 5.43
CA GLN A 50 -9.03 -5.36 6.38
C GLN A 50 -7.71 -5.52 7.15
N GLY A 51 -6.57 -5.30 6.49
CA GLY A 51 -5.25 -5.39 7.11
C GLY A 51 -4.87 -4.18 7.98
N LEU A 52 -5.42 -3.00 7.68
CA LEU A 52 -5.14 -1.73 8.38
C LEU A 52 -6.45 -0.99 8.75
N PRO A 53 -7.34 -1.61 9.55
CA PRO A 53 -8.68 -1.08 9.83
C PRO A 53 -8.68 0.26 10.59
N GLN A 54 -7.56 0.60 11.23
CA GLN A 54 -7.37 1.85 11.97
C GLN A 54 -7.03 3.04 11.07
N LEU A 55 -6.68 2.82 9.81
CA LEU A 55 -6.28 3.89 8.89
C LEU A 55 -7.48 4.46 8.14
N GLN A 56 -7.43 5.76 7.89
CA GLN A 56 -8.42 6.43 7.05
C GLN A 56 -8.30 5.95 5.60
N ASP A 57 -9.43 5.94 4.89
CA ASP A 57 -9.51 5.54 3.48
C ASP A 57 -8.52 6.33 2.59
N THR A 58 -8.31 7.61 2.86
CA THR A 58 -7.32 8.44 2.16
C THR A 58 -5.87 7.99 2.39
N SER A 59 -5.58 7.44 3.57
CA SER A 59 -4.25 6.88 3.88
C SER A 59 -4.06 5.54 3.16
N LEU A 60 -5.10 4.70 3.09
CA LEU A 60 -5.05 3.43 2.37
C LEU A 60 -4.79 3.64 0.87
N ALA A 61 -5.46 4.59 0.22
CA ALA A 61 -5.22 4.92 -1.18
C ALA A 61 -3.77 5.41 -1.42
N LYS A 62 -3.23 6.24 -0.51
CA LYS A 62 -1.81 6.67 -0.55
C LYS A 62 -0.84 5.50 -0.36
N ILE A 63 -1.15 4.56 0.52
CA ILE A 63 -0.37 3.33 0.74
C ILE A 63 -0.33 2.51 -0.53
N MET A 64 -1.49 2.23 -1.13
CA MET A 64 -1.56 1.44 -2.35
C MET A 64 -0.81 2.11 -3.51
N GLY A 65 -0.92 3.44 -3.65
CA GLY A 65 -0.18 4.19 -4.67
C GLY A 65 1.33 4.15 -4.45
N ALA A 66 1.78 4.30 -3.20
CA ALA A 66 3.21 4.20 -2.84
C ALA A 66 3.75 2.78 -3.07
N ALA A 67 3.01 1.75 -2.66
CA ALA A 67 3.35 0.35 -2.89
C ALA A 67 3.49 0.07 -4.39
N THR A 68 2.52 0.51 -5.19
CA THR A 68 2.54 0.36 -6.65
C THR A 68 3.75 1.04 -7.26
N GLY A 69 4.03 2.29 -6.88
CA GLY A 69 5.20 3.02 -7.40
C GLY A 69 6.55 2.42 -7.03
N VAL A 70 6.68 1.83 -5.83
CA VAL A 70 7.97 1.33 -5.31
C VAL A 70 8.22 -0.15 -5.64
N TYR A 71 7.19 -1.00 -5.55
CA TYR A 71 7.34 -2.44 -5.68
C TYR A 71 6.91 -2.99 -7.04
N CYS A 72 5.94 -2.36 -7.71
CA CYS A 72 5.40 -2.86 -8.97
C CYS A 72 4.94 -1.74 -9.93
N PRO A 73 5.87 -0.87 -10.37
CA PRO A 73 5.54 0.34 -11.14
C PRO A 73 4.84 0.05 -12.48
N GLN A 74 4.93 -1.17 -13.01
CA GLN A 74 4.21 -1.60 -14.20
C GLN A 74 2.68 -1.57 -14.05
N TYR A 75 2.15 -1.49 -12.83
CA TYR A 75 0.71 -1.39 -12.54
C TYR A 75 0.26 0.04 -12.21
N SER A 76 1.07 1.06 -12.51
CA SER A 76 0.72 2.47 -12.22
C SER A 76 -0.64 2.88 -12.78
N SER A 77 -1.09 2.28 -13.89
CA SER A 77 -2.38 2.57 -14.52
C SER A 77 -3.61 2.16 -13.70
N LYS A 78 -3.42 1.46 -12.57
CA LYS A 78 -4.50 1.22 -11.60
C LYS A 78 -4.95 2.49 -10.87
N PHE A 79 -4.21 3.59 -11.02
CA PHE A 79 -4.43 4.89 -10.37
C PHE A 79 -4.65 6.05 -11.37
N ASP A 80 -4.81 5.74 -12.66
CA ASP A 80 -5.10 6.72 -13.72
C ASP A 80 -6.60 7.06 -13.80
#